data_AF-A0A3C1VU38-F1
#
_entry.id   AF-A0A3C1VU38-F1
#
_cell.length_a   1.000
_cell.length_b   1.000
_cell.length_c   1.000
_cell.angle_alpha   90.00
_cell.angle_beta   90.00
_cell.angle_gamma   90.00
#
_symmetry.space_group_name_H-M   'P 1'
#
loop_
_entity.id
_entity.type
_entity.pdbx_description
1 polymer ?
#
loop_
_entity_poly.entity_id
_entity_poly.type
_entity_poly.pdbx_seq_one_letter_code
_entity_poly.pdbx_strand_id
1 'polypeptide(L)'
;MYEPNWMSVLPPLLAIILAIVTRQVIISLSIGIWIGFCILESVNPLTGLGFGIDGVINVFTDPGDTRVLVFTLVIGGLIATIEKVGGVRGFIHLLESRNWVDNPQKAKWLAYCTGIVVFIESNITLLVA
;
A
#
# COMPACT_ATOMS: atom_id res chain seq x y z
N MET A 1 -11.98 0.67 30.68
CA MET A 1 -10.58 0.40 30.26
C MET A 1 -10.64 -0.69 29.22
N TYR A 2 -10.08 -0.47 28.04
CA TYR A 2 -10.00 -1.51 27.01
C TYR A 2 -9.02 -2.55 27.53
N GLU A 3 -9.51 -3.73 27.92
CA GLU A 3 -8.62 -4.82 28.24
C GLU A 3 -7.95 -5.28 26.94
N PRO A 4 -6.61 -5.45 26.91
CA PRO A 4 -5.93 -5.98 25.74
C PRO A 4 -6.39 -7.42 25.49
N ASN A 5 -7.39 -7.54 24.62
CA ASN A 5 -7.95 -8.81 24.21
C ASN A 5 -7.23 -9.30 22.95
N TRP A 6 -6.79 -10.56 22.95
CA TRP A 6 -6.12 -11.22 21.82
C TRP A 6 -6.94 -11.16 20.52
N MET A 7 -8.26 -10.99 20.64
CA MET A 7 -9.17 -10.77 19.51
C MET A 7 -8.83 -9.53 18.68
N SER A 8 -8.10 -8.55 19.21
CA SER A 8 -7.70 -7.34 18.47
C SER A 8 -6.67 -7.62 17.37
N VAL A 9 -5.90 -8.71 17.51
CA VAL A 9 -4.89 -9.14 16.51
C VAL A 9 -5.53 -9.94 15.37
N LEU A 10 -6.72 -10.50 15.61
CA LEU A 10 -7.38 -11.40 14.68
C LEU A 10 -7.73 -10.73 13.33
N PRO A 11 -8.34 -9.52 13.27
CA PRO A 11 -8.67 -8.90 11.99
C PRO A 11 -7.45 -8.58 11.10
N PRO A 12 -6.36 -7.96 11.62
CA PRO A 12 -5.15 -7.73 10.83
C PRO A 12 -4.50 -9.04 10.34
N LEU A 13 -4.43 -10.06 11.20
CA LEU A 13 -3.81 -11.34 10.85
C LEU A 13 -4.62 -12.08 9.76
N LEU A 14 -5.95 -12.06 9.86
CA LEU A 14 -6.84 -12.60 8.83
C LEU A 14 -6.69 -11.85 7.51
N ALA A 15 -6.62 -10.52 7.54
CA ALA A 15 -6.42 -9.71 6.35
C ALA A 15 -5.09 -10.06 5.65
N ILE A 16 -4.00 -10.25 6.41
CA ILE A 16 -2.69 -10.63 5.85
C ILE A 16 -2.75 -12.03 5.23
N ILE A 17 -3.29 -13.02 5.95
CA ILE A 17 -3.38 -14.40 5.46
C ILE A 17 -4.25 -14.45 4.19
N LEU A 18 -5.40 -13.78 4.20
CA LEU A 18 -6.27 -13.69 3.02
C LEU A 18 -5.57 -12.99 1.87
N ALA A 19 -4.82 -11.90 2.12
CA ALA A 19 -4.11 -11.18 1.05
C ALA A 19 -3.07 -12.07 0.36
N ILE A 20 -2.36 -12.90 1.12
CA ILE A 20 -1.37 -13.84 0.59
C ILE A 20 -2.04 -14.98 -0.19
N VAL A 21 -3.09 -15.59 0.37
CA VAL A 21 -3.77 -16.75 -0.24
C VAL A 21 -4.58 -16.36 -1.47
N THR A 22 -5.37 -15.28 -1.37
CA THR A 22 -6.25 -14.82 -2.45
C THR A 22 -5.51 -14.00 -3.50
N ARG A 23 -4.31 -13.48 -3.18
CA ARG A 23 -3.58 -12.49 -3.98
C ARG A 23 -4.42 -11.24 -4.31
N GLN A 24 -5.41 -10.93 -3.46
CA GLN A 24 -6.33 -9.81 -3.62
C GLN A 24 -6.31 -8.94 -2.36
N VAL A 25 -5.45 -7.92 -2.37
CA VAL A 25 -5.22 -7.05 -1.20
C VAL A 25 -6.49 -6.30 -0.80
N ILE A 26 -7.21 -5.70 -1.77
CA ILE A 26 -8.40 -4.88 -1.50
C ILE A 26 -9.48 -5.72 -0.80
N ILE A 27 -9.81 -6.90 -1.33
CA ILE A 27 -10.84 -7.77 -0.76
C ILE A 27 -10.42 -8.25 0.63
N SER A 28 -9.14 -8.57 0.81
CA SER A 28 -8.62 -9.06 2.08
C SER A 28 -8.64 -7.98 3.18
N LEU A 29 -8.30 -6.74 2.83
CA LEU A 29 -8.40 -5.60 3.74
C LEU A 29 -9.87 -5.30 4.09
N SER A 30 -10.78 -5.32 3.12
CA SER A 30 -12.21 -5.12 3.36
C SER A 30 -12.79 -6.16 4.32
N ILE A 31 -12.42 -7.44 4.16
CA ILE A 31 -12.82 -8.51 5.08
C ILE A 31 -12.22 -8.29 6.47
N GLY A 32 -10.96 -7.87 6.55
CA GLY A 32 -10.32 -7.51 7.83
C GLY A 32 -11.05 -6.40 8.57
N ILE A 33 -11.40 -5.30 7.88
CA ILE A 33 -12.16 -4.19 8.44
C ILE A 33 -13.53 -4.69 8.93
N TRP A 34 -14.24 -5.45 8.10
CA TRP A 34 -15.54 -6.01 8.46
C TRP A 34 -15.47 -6.90 9.71
N ILE A 35 -14.51 -7.82 9.78
CA ILE A 35 -14.31 -8.68 10.95
C ILE A 35 -13.95 -7.85 12.18
N GLY A 36 -13.13 -6.80 12.03
CA GLY A 36 -12.82 -5.87 13.11
C GLY A 36 -14.07 -5.22 13.70
N PHE A 37 -14.94 -4.65 12.85
CA PHE A 37 -16.19 -4.05 13.31
C PHE A 37 -17.20 -5.07 13.83
N CYS A 38 -17.25 -6.29 13.27
CA CYS A 38 -18.06 -7.38 13.84
C CYS A 38 -17.66 -7.70 15.29
N ILE A 39 -16.37 -7.71 15.60
CA ILE A 39 -15.89 -7.98 16.98
C ILE A 39 -16.26 -6.84 17.93
N LEU A 40 -16.25 -5.59 17.45
CA LEU A 40 -16.66 -4.42 18.23
C LEU A 40 -18.17 -4.43 18.53
N GLU A 41 -18.98 -4.86 17.57
CA GLU A 41 -20.45 -4.87 17.63
C GLU A 41 -21.03 -6.19 18.15
N SER A 42 -20.41 -6.80 19.17
CA SER A 42 -20.89 -8.03 19.83
C SER A 42 -21.08 -9.24 18.90
N VAL A 43 -20.24 -9.37 17.87
CA VAL A 43 -20.26 -10.49 16.89
C VAL A 43 -21.53 -10.52 16.04
N ASN A 44 -22.08 -9.34 15.71
CA ASN A 44 -23.20 -9.24 14.78
C ASN A 44 -22.70 -8.89 13.37
N PRO A 45 -22.80 -9.82 12.39
CA PRO A 45 -22.24 -9.63 11.05
C PRO A 45 -22.91 -8.51 10.25
N LEU A 46 -24.21 -8.29 10.50
CA LEU A 46 -25.01 -7.34 9.72
C LEU A 46 -24.74 -5.90 10.16
N THR A 47 -24.66 -5.66 11.47
CA THR A 47 -24.31 -4.34 12.01
C THR A 47 -22.83 -4.04 11.76
N GLY A 48 -21.95 -5.03 11.93
CA GLY A 48 -20.51 -4.87 11.64
C GLY A 48 -20.21 -4.48 10.20
N LEU A 49 -21.05 -4.86 9.23
CA LEU A 49 -20.92 -4.41 7.84
C LEU A 49 -21.25 -2.91 7.70
N GLY A 50 -22.36 -2.45 8.29
CA GLY A 50 -22.75 -1.04 8.29
C GLY A 50 -21.68 -0.17 8.93
N PHE A 51 -21.26 -0.52 10.15
CA PHE A 51 -20.21 0.20 10.87
C PHE A 51 -18.84 0.10 10.19
N GLY A 52 -18.56 -1.00 9.49
CA GLY A 52 -17.35 -1.12 8.68
C GLY A 52 -17.29 -0.11 7.53
N ILE A 53 -18.42 0.08 6.83
CA ILE A 53 -18.53 1.10 5.78
C ILE A 53 -18.41 2.50 6.39
N ASP A 54 -19.14 2.78 7.48
CA ASP A 54 -19.06 4.06 8.18
C ASP A 54 -17.65 4.34 8.69
N GLY A 55 -16.94 3.31 9.17
CA GLY A 55 -15.54 3.40 9.58
C GLY A 55 -14.62 3.84 8.46
N VAL A 56 -14.78 3.28 7.25
CA VAL A 56 -14.01 3.71 6.07
C VAL A 56 -14.32 5.15 5.69
N ILE A 57 -15.59 5.55 5.73
CA ILE A 57 -16.00 6.94 5.45
C ILE A 57 -15.44 7.91 6.50
N ASN A 58 -15.41 7.49 7.76
CA ASN A 58 -14.92 8.31 8.87
C ASN A 58 -13.41 8.62 8.77
N VAL A 59 -12.61 7.82 8.05
CA VAL A 59 -11.19 8.15 7.78
C VAL A 59 -11.07 9.50 7.06
N PHE A 60 -12.04 9.88 6.22
CA PHE A 60 -12.04 11.16 5.51
C PHE A 60 -12.41 12.36 6.41
N THR A 61 -12.83 12.12 7.65
CA THR A 61 -13.17 13.18 8.59
C THR A 61 -11.95 13.69 9.35
N ASP A 62 -10.90 12.87 9.50
CA ASP A 62 -9.65 13.29 10.10
C ASP A 62 -8.79 14.04 9.05
N PRO A 63 -8.39 15.30 9.34
CA PRO A 63 -7.57 16.06 8.40
C PRO A 63 -6.18 15.46 8.17
N GLY A 64 -5.62 14.72 9.14
CA GLY A 64 -4.33 14.05 9.01
C GLY A 64 -4.43 12.88 8.04
N ASP A 65 -5.36 11.97 8.27
CA ASP A 65 -5.58 10.80 7.43
C ASP A 65 -5.96 11.20 5.99
N THR A 66 -6.83 12.20 5.85
CA THR A 66 -7.24 12.72 4.54
C THR A 66 -6.07 13.33 3.77
N ARG A 67 -5.16 14.05 4.45
CA ARG A 67 -3.95 14.58 3.81
C ARG A 67 -3.05 13.45 3.32
N VAL A 68 -2.89 12.38 4.09
CA VAL A 68 -2.12 11.19 3.68
C VAL A 68 -2.75 10.57 2.43
N LEU A 69 -4.07 10.35 2.41
CA LEU A 69 -4.77 9.81 1.25
C LEU A 69 -4.59 10.67 -0.01
N VAL A 70 -4.75 11.99 0.11
CA VAL A 70 -4.56 12.91 -1.01
C VAL A 70 -3.10 12.93 -1.48
N PHE A 71 -2.14 12.92 -0.55
CA PHE A 71 -0.72 12.88 -0.86
C PHE A 71 -0.35 11.61 -1.63
N THR A 72 -0.75 10.44 -1.14
CA THR A 72 -0.53 9.16 -1.81
C THR A 72 -1.17 9.13 -3.20
N LEU A 73 -2.37 9.70 -3.36
CA LEU A 73 -3.04 9.80 -4.67
C LEU A 73 -2.24 10.66 -5.66
N VAL A 74 -1.74 11.83 -5.23
CA VAL A 74 -0.95 12.73 -6.07
C VAL A 74 0.37 12.07 -6.48
N ILE A 75 1.06 11.44 -5.54
CA ILE A 75 2.32 10.73 -5.82
C ILE A 75 2.10 9.56 -6.78
N GLY A 76 1.05 8.76 -6.57
CA GLY A 76 0.66 7.69 -7.49
C GLY A 76 0.37 8.22 -8.91
N GLY A 77 -0.35 9.33 -9.03
CA GLY A 77 -0.61 9.98 -10.33
C GLY A 77 0.65 10.52 -11.01
N LEU A 78 1.58 11.09 -10.24
CA LEU A 78 2.87 11.57 -10.75
C LEU A 78 3.70 10.41 -11.32
N ILE A 79 3.79 9.29 -10.59
CA ILE A 79 4.54 8.10 -11.01
C ILE A 79 3.93 7.50 -12.27
N ALA A 80 2.62 7.32 -12.31
CA ALA A 80 1.92 6.82 -13.49
C ALA A 80 2.15 7.73 -14.72
N THR A 81 2.25 9.04 -14.51
CA THR A 81 2.56 10.00 -15.58
C THR A 81 4.00 9.84 -16.07
N ILE A 82 4.98 9.74 -15.16
CA ILE A 82 6.39 9.52 -15.51
C ILE A 82 6.57 8.22 -16.29
N GLU A 83 5.90 7.15 -15.86
CA GLU A 83 5.93 5.86 -16.54
C GLU A 83 5.33 5.96 -17.95
N LYS A 84 4.15 6.59 -18.08
CA LYS A 84 3.44 6.72 -19.36
C LYS A 84 4.17 7.59 -20.38
N VAL A 85 4.84 8.65 -19.94
CA VAL A 85 5.67 9.52 -20.81
C VAL A 85 7.01 8.84 -21.16
N GLY A 86 7.31 7.67 -20.57
CA GLY A 86 8.53 6.92 -20.83
C GLY A 86 9.75 7.44 -20.09
N GLY A 87 9.57 8.24 -19.03
CA GLY A 87 10.67 8.81 -18.24
C GLY A 87 11.58 7.73 -17.65
N VAL A 88 11.01 6.63 -17.17
CA VAL A 88 11.78 5.47 -16.66
C VAL A 88 12.63 4.85 -17.78
N ARG A 89 12.05 4.64 -18.97
CA ARG A 89 12.76 4.06 -20.12
C ARG A 89 13.87 4.99 -20.63
N GLY A 90 13.60 6.30 -20.69
CA GLY A 90 14.59 7.30 -21.07
C GLY A 90 15.75 7.40 -20.07
N PHE A 91 15.46 7.26 -18.77
CA PHE A 91 16.49 7.21 -17.73
C PHE A 91 17.40 5.97 -17.86
N ILE A 92 16.81 4.79 -18.11
CA ILE A 92 17.59 3.57 -18.38
C ILE A 92 18.49 3.77 -19.61
N HIS A 93 17.94 4.29 -20.71
CA HIS A 93 18.72 4.53 -21.93
C HIS A 93 19.87 5.54 -21.72
N LEU A 94 19.64 6.59 -20.92
CA LEU A 94 20.69 7.54 -20.56
C LEU A 94 21.82 6.86 -19.77
N LEU A 95 21.49 5.99 -18.82
CA LEU A 95 22.47 5.25 -18.01
C LEU A 95 23.28 4.25 -18.86
N GLU A 96 22.64 3.57 -19.81
CA GLU A 96 23.30 2.70 -20.79
C GLU A 96 24.24 3.50 -21.69
N SER A 97 23.78 4.65 -22.23
CA SER A 97 24.60 5.50 -23.12
C SER A 97 25.86 6.06 -22.45
N ARG A 98 25.88 6.16 -21.11
CA ARG A 98 26.98 6.68 -20.30
C ARG A 98 27.91 5.57 -19.77
N ASN A 99 27.70 4.31 -20.17
CA ASN A 99 28.38 3.14 -19.62
C ASN A 99 28.32 3.04 -18.07
N TRP A 100 27.24 3.52 -17.46
CA TRP A 100 27.03 3.34 -16.02
C TRP A 100 26.46 1.95 -15.71
N VAL A 101 25.80 1.33 -16.69
CA VAL A 101 25.17 0.01 -16.60
C VAL A 101 25.63 -0.88 -17.76
N ASP A 102 26.83 -1.42 -17.64
CA ASP A 102 27.40 -2.34 -18.66
C ASP A 102 27.23 -3.81 -18.28
N ASN A 103 26.81 -4.08 -17.04
CA ASN A 103 26.80 -5.43 -16.47
C ASN A 103 25.50 -5.64 -15.68
N PRO A 104 24.84 -6.81 -15.80
CA PRO A 104 23.67 -7.16 -14.99
C PRO A 104 23.88 -6.96 -13.48
N GLN A 105 25.10 -7.10 -12.97
CA GLN A 105 25.41 -6.81 -11.56
C GLN A 105 25.32 -5.30 -11.24
N LYS A 106 25.79 -4.43 -12.13
CA LYS A 106 25.67 -2.96 -11.98
C LYS A 106 24.20 -2.53 -12.06
N ALA A 107 23.42 -3.15 -12.95
CA ALA A 107 21.98 -2.89 -13.07
C ALA A 107 21.23 -3.21 -11.78
N LYS A 108 21.52 -4.36 -11.16
CA LYS A 108 20.93 -4.76 -9.87
C LYS A 108 21.28 -3.78 -8.75
N TRP A 109 22.54 -3.34 -8.67
CA TRP A 109 22.96 -2.34 -7.69
C TRP A 109 22.30 -0.98 -7.92
N LEU A 110 22.12 -0.57 -9.16
CA LEU A 110 21.42 0.68 -9.48
C LEU A 110 19.93 0.61 -9.13
N ALA A 111 19.25 -0.49 -9.43
CA ALA A 111 17.87 -0.71 -9.01
C ALA A 111 17.73 -0.69 -7.48
N TYR A 112 18.64 -1.38 -6.78
CA TYR A 112 18.69 -1.40 -5.31
C TYR A 112 18.92 0.01 -4.71
N CYS A 113 19.93 0.73 -5.19
CA CYS A 113 20.23 2.09 -4.73
C CYS A 113 19.09 3.06 -5.05
N THR A 114 18.47 2.94 -6.22
CA THR A 114 17.30 3.75 -6.60
C THR A 114 16.12 3.47 -5.68
N GLY A 115 15.89 2.20 -5.32
CA GLY A 115 14.88 1.80 -4.34
C GLY A 115 15.11 2.39 -2.94
N ILE A 116 16.38 2.58 -2.54
CA ILE A 116 16.75 3.25 -1.28
C ILE A 116 16.57 4.77 -1.38
N VAL A 117 17.01 5.39 -2.48
CA VAL A 117 17.00 6.85 -2.65
C VAL A 117 15.59 7.40 -2.89
N VAL A 118 14.77 6.69 -3.68
CA VAL A 118 13.40 7.07 -4.05
C VAL A 118 12.40 6.56 -3.01
N PHE A 119 12.84 6.31 -1.76
CA PHE A 119 11.98 5.88 -0.65
C PHE A 119 11.05 7.02 -0.20
N ILE A 120 10.12 7.40 -1.08
CA ILE A 120 9.06 8.38 -0.85
C ILE A 120 7.86 7.64 -0.23
N GLU A 121 7.62 6.38 -0.61
CA GLU A 121 6.58 5.51 -0.07
C GLU A 121 6.97 4.03 -0.32
N SER A 122 6.74 3.12 0.65
CA SER A 122 7.10 1.69 0.53
C SER A 122 6.51 1.01 -0.72
N ASN A 123 5.40 1.52 -1.25
CA ASN A 123 4.75 1.02 -2.47
C ASN A 123 5.52 1.38 -3.75
N ILE A 124 6.21 2.53 -3.77
CA ILE A 124 6.96 3.01 -4.95
C ILE A 124 8.22 2.18 -5.14
N THR A 125 8.89 1.85 -4.04
CA THR A 125 10.07 0.97 -4.05
C THR A 125 9.74 -0.41 -4.64
N LEU A 126 8.52 -0.94 -4.44
CA LEU A 126 8.08 -2.22 -5.02
C LEU A 126 7.79 -2.18 -6.53
N LEU A 127 7.50 -1.01 -7.10
CA LEU A 127 7.26 -0.85 -8.54
C LEU A 127 8.54 -0.62 -9.33
N VAL A 128 9.59 -0.11 -8.68
CA VAL A 128 10.89 0.19 -9.30
C VAL A 128 11.88 -0.97 -9.19
N ALA A 129 11.70 -1.86 -8.20
CA ALA A 129 12.51 -3.07 -7.98
C ALA A 129 12.04 -4.25 -8.86
#